data_AF-A0A832PW15-F1
#
_entry.id   AF-A0A832PW15-F1
#
_cell.length_a   1.000
_cell.length_b   1.000
_cell.length_c   1.000
_cell.angle_alpha   90.00
_cell.angle_beta   90.00
_cell.angle_gamma   90.00
#
_symmetry.space_group_name_H-M   'P 1'
#
loop_
_entity.id
_entity.type
_entity.pdbx_description
1 polymer ?
#
loop_
_entity_poly.entity_id
_entity_poly.type
_entity_poly.pdbx_seq_one_letter_code
_entity_poly.pdbx_strand_id
1 'polypeptide(L)'
;IATQNRHRWSKAIITALIALAFIVPATRDTLHGYTNGSTFYNAFFGGFGAMGKHKMQREFWGNTAYSTLSWLNEEAPPNAKVDFHDSVYDAIRFYWRDGMLRKDIKPAWKDKNADIYLFHWHKEFLDLEADARHYLDSPIPTLVIEQDGVPLLNAYYKGGKQ
;
A
#
# COMPACT_ATOMS: atom_id res chain seq x y z
N ILE A 1 -39.46 -37.70 -16.11
CA ILE A 1 -39.77 -36.25 -15.93
C ILE A 1 -39.26 -35.73 -14.57
N ALA A 2 -39.59 -36.35 -13.43
CA ALA A 2 -39.15 -35.88 -12.10
C ALA A 2 -37.61 -35.90 -11.89
N THR A 3 -36.91 -36.92 -12.37
CA THR A 3 -35.43 -37.05 -12.29
C THR A 3 -34.69 -36.03 -13.16
N GLN A 4 -35.23 -35.73 -14.35
CA GLN A 4 -34.69 -34.76 -15.28
C GLN A 4 -34.77 -33.32 -14.72
N ASN A 5 -35.88 -32.99 -14.04
CA ASN A 5 -36.01 -31.72 -13.32
C ASN A 5 -35.03 -31.61 -12.14
N ARG A 6 -34.83 -32.68 -11.35
CA ARG A 6 -33.84 -32.69 -10.26
C ARG A 6 -32.42 -32.41 -10.76
N HIS A 7 -32.00 -33.05 -11.86
CA HIS A 7 -30.69 -32.78 -12.45
C HIS A 7 -30.54 -31.33 -12.96
N ARG A 8 -31.59 -30.73 -13.51
CA ARG A 8 -31.58 -29.33 -13.96
C ARG A 8 -31.42 -28.36 -12.77
N TRP A 9 -32.15 -28.59 -11.68
CA TRP A 9 -32.03 -27.79 -10.47
C TRP A 9 -30.66 -27.96 -9.80
N SER A 10 -30.13 -29.19 -9.72
CA SER A 10 -28.78 -29.43 -9.20
C SER A 10 -27.71 -28.70 -10.02
N LYS A 11 -27.79 -28.72 -11.36
CA LYS A 11 -26.86 -27.98 -12.22
C LYS A 11 -26.98 -26.46 -12.01
N ALA A 12 -28.19 -25.93 -11.88
CA ALA A 12 -28.41 -24.51 -11.62
C ALA A 12 -27.82 -24.08 -10.28
N ILE A 13 -28.03 -24.87 -9.22
CA ILE A 13 -27.46 -24.61 -7.89
C ILE A 13 -25.94 -24.66 -7.93
N ILE A 14 -25.34 -25.70 -8.53
CA ILE A 14 -23.88 -25.80 -8.67
C ILE A 14 -23.32 -24.59 -9.44
N THR A 15 -23.97 -24.21 -10.54
CA THR A 15 -23.55 -23.04 -11.34
C THR A 15 -23.63 -21.75 -10.52
N ALA A 16 -24.72 -21.55 -9.76
CA ALA A 16 -24.87 -20.39 -8.89
C ALA A 16 -23.81 -20.36 -7.79
N LEU A 17 -23.50 -21.51 -7.17
CA LEU A 17 -22.47 -21.61 -6.14
C LEU A 17 -21.07 -21.30 -6.70
N ILE A 18 -20.75 -21.82 -7.89
CA ILE A 18 -19.49 -21.50 -8.57
C ILE A 18 -19.42 -20.01 -8.88
N ALA A 19 -20.50 -19.43 -9.46
CA ALA A 19 -20.54 -18.00 -9.75
C ALA A 19 -20.35 -17.14 -8.49
N LEU A 20 -21.04 -17.48 -7.39
CA LEU A 20 -20.89 -16.79 -6.12
C LEU A 20 -19.48 -16.92 -5.54
N ALA A 21 -18.83 -18.08 -5.69
CA ALA A 21 -17.47 -18.29 -5.22
C ALA A 21 -16.43 -17.37 -5.89
N PHE A 22 -16.70 -16.89 -7.12
CA PHE A 22 -15.84 -15.90 -7.80
C PHE A 22 -16.30 -14.46 -7.59
N ILE A 23 -17.61 -14.19 -7.65
CA ILE A 23 -18.15 -12.82 -7.60
C ILE A 23 -18.02 -12.22 -6.20
N VAL A 24 -18.32 -12.99 -5.15
CA VAL A 24 -18.32 -12.49 -3.77
C VAL A 24 -16.94 -12.00 -3.33
N PRO A 25 -15.83 -12.78 -3.43
CA PRO A 25 -14.51 -12.29 -3.03
C PRO A 25 -14.05 -11.11 -3.90
N ALA A 26 -14.23 -11.18 -5.23
CA ALA A 26 -13.85 -10.08 -6.12
C ALA A 26 -14.60 -8.77 -5.80
N THR A 27 -15.89 -8.86 -5.48
CA THR A 27 -16.72 -7.70 -5.10
C THR A 27 -16.30 -7.16 -3.75
N ARG A 28 -16.07 -8.03 -2.75
CA ARG A 28 -15.57 -7.63 -1.43
C ARG A 28 -14.25 -6.89 -1.58
N ASP A 29 -13.30 -7.46 -2.31
CA ASP A 29 -11.95 -6.92 -2.47
C ASP A 29 -11.96 -5.58 -3.22
N THR A 30 -12.81 -5.45 -4.25
CA THR A 30 -13.03 -4.18 -4.94
C THR A 30 -13.62 -3.12 -4.01
N LEU A 31 -14.61 -3.46 -3.18
CA LEU A 31 -15.24 -2.47 -2.30
C LEU A 31 -14.37 -2.11 -1.08
N HIS A 32 -13.55 -3.04 -0.59
CA HIS A 32 -12.82 -2.91 0.66
C HIS A 32 -11.39 -2.39 0.49
N GLY A 33 -10.77 -2.57 -0.69
CA GLY A 33 -9.35 -2.27 -0.89
C GLY A 33 -8.96 -1.95 -2.34
N TYR A 34 -9.83 -1.30 -3.12
CA TYR A 34 -9.57 -1.00 -4.55
C TYR A 34 -8.27 -0.22 -4.78
N THR A 35 -7.85 0.61 -3.83
CA THR A 35 -6.62 1.39 -3.95
C THR A 35 -5.37 0.54 -3.71
N ASN A 36 -5.46 -0.61 -3.06
CA ASN A 36 -4.33 -1.48 -2.69
C ASN A 36 -4.35 -2.79 -3.49
N GLY A 37 -4.67 -2.69 -4.79
CA GLY A 37 -4.92 -3.85 -5.64
C GLY A 37 -3.70 -4.73 -5.87
N SER A 38 -2.49 -4.19 -5.80
CA SER A 38 -1.28 -4.98 -5.94
C SER A 38 -1.00 -5.87 -4.74
N THR A 39 -1.74 -5.76 -3.63
CA THR A 39 -1.67 -6.70 -2.49
C THR A 39 -2.45 -8.01 -2.71
N PHE A 40 -3.30 -8.11 -3.75
CA PHE A 40 -4.23 -9.24 -3.92
C PHE A 40 -3.57 -10.59 -4.14
N TYR A 41 -2.27 -10.66 -4.48
CA TYR A 41 -1.55 -11.94 -4.52
C TYR A 41 -1.54 -12.66 -3.15
N ASN A 42 -1.79 -11.92 -2.06
CA ASN A 42 -1.91 -12.49 -0.71
C ASN A 42 -3.29 -13.05 -0.37
N ALA A 43 -4.30 -12.88 -1.24
CA ALA A 43 -5.67 -13.35 -1.00
C ALA A 43 -5.73 -14.86 -0.68
N PHE A 44 -4.90 -15.68 -1.35
CA PHE A 44 -4.82 -17.12 -1.10
C PHE A 44 -4.30 -17.50 0.30
N PHE A 45 -3.56 -16.60 0.94
CA PHE A 45 -2.97 -16.84 2.26
C PHE A 45 -3.76 -16.19 3.39
N GLY A 46 -4.95 -15.64 3.11
CA GLY A 46 -5.80 -14.95 4.09
C GLY A 46 -5.83 -13.43 3.94
N GLY A 47 -5.37 -12.89 2.81
CA GLY A 47 -5.47 -11.47 2.46
C GLY A 47 -4.63 -10.57 3.37
N PHE A 48 -5.11 -9.35 3.62
CA PHE A 48 -4.35 -8.29 4.30
C PHE A 48 -3.81 -8.70 5.67
N GLY A 49 -4.66 -9.18 6.57
CA GLY A 49 -4.26 -9.59 7.92
C GLY A 49 -3.20 -10.70 7.93
N ALA A 50 -3.23 -11.61 6.95
CA ALA A 50 -2.24 -12.67 6.83
C ALA A 50 -0.86 -12.14 6.42
N MET A 51 -0.78 -11.08 5.61
CA MET A 51 0.49 -10.50 5.17
C MET A 51 1.36 -10.08 6.36
N GLY A 52 0.75 -9.37 7.32
CA GLY A 52 1.43 -8.91 8.53
C GLY A 52 1.90 -10.08 9.40
N LYS A 53 1.01 -11.08 9.61
CA LYS A 53 1.30 -12.27 10.42
C LYS A 53 2.44 -13.12 9.84
N HIS A 54 2.45 -13.30 8.53
CA HIS A 54 3.41 -14.17 7.83
C HIS A 54 4.66 -13.42 7.34
N LYS A 55 4.80 -12.13 7.66
CA LYS A 55 5.91 -11.28 7.21
C LYS A 55 6.09 -11.33 5.69
N MET A 56 4.97 -11.41 4.98
CA MET A 56 4.96 -11.38 3.52
C MET A 56 5.17 -9.95 3.05
N GLN A 57 5.60 -9.82 1.79
CA GLN A 57 5.55 -8.53 1.12
C GLN A 57 4.12 -8.00 1.16
N ARG A 58 3.99 -6.70 1.47
CA ARG A 58 2.68 -6.09 1.72
C ARG A 58 2.15 -5.37 0.51
N GLU A 59 2.97 -4.51 -0.10
CA GLU A 59 2.58 -3.69 -1.25
C GLU A 59 3.81 -3.24 -2.07
N PHE A 60 3.61 -2.69 -3.26
CA PHE A 60 4.66 -2.14 -4.13
C PHE A 60 4.79 -0.62 -4.02
N TRP A 61 6.02 -0.14 -4.21
CA TRP A 61 6.45 1.22 -3.88
C TRP A 61 5.57 2.32 -4.46
N GLY A 62 5.27 2.26 -5.77
CA GLY A 62 4.43 3.25 -6.43
C GLY A 62 3.05 3.40 -5.79
N ASN A 63 2.38 2.28 -5.47
CA ASN A 63 1.02 2.29 -4.94
C ASN A 63 0.97 2.81 -3.50
N THR A 64 1.88 2.33 -2.64
CA THR A 64 2.02 2.89 -1.28
C THR A 64 2.43 4.36 -1.26
N ALA A 65 3.32 4.80 -2.15
CA ALA A 65 3.69 6.21 -2.26
C ALA A 65 2.48 7.08 -2.65
N TYR A 66 1.64 6.59 -3.58
CA TYR A 66 0.40 7.26 -3.95
C TYR A 66 -0.51 7.53 -2.74
N SER A 67 -0.63 6.57 -1.83
CA SER A 67 -1.44 6.72 -0.61
C SER A 67 -0.94 7.80 0.36
N THR A 68 0.29 8.30 0.18
CA THR A 68 0.87 9.38 1.03
C THR A 68 0.74 10.77 0.44
N LEU A 69 0.33 10.91 -0.82
CA LEU A 69 0.45 12.18 -1.54
C LEU A 69 -0.37 13.31 -0.90
N SER A 70 -1.59 13.03 -0.39
CA SER A 70 -2.39 14.04 0.31
C SER A 70 -1.68 14.54 1.56
N TRP A 71 -1.18 13.62 2.39
CA TRP A 71 -0.44 13.97 3.61
C TRP A 71 0.85 14.75 3.29
N LEU A 72 1.60 14.34 2.27
CA LEU A 72 2.78 15.10 1.81
C LEU A 72 2.40 16.51 1.34
N ASN A 73 1.26 16.67 0.67
CA ASN A 73 0.76 17.97 0.23
C ASN A 73 0.25 18.85 1.37
N GLU A 74 -0.03 18.29 2.54
CA GLU A 74 -0.57 19.03 3.68
C GLU A 74 0.55 19.34 4.69
N GLU A 75 1.32 18.31 5.07
CA GLU A 75 2.23 18.36 6.22
C GLU A 75 3.71 18.60 5.84
N ALA A 76 4.10 18.32 4.60
CA ALA A 76 5.48 18.52 4.21
C ALA A 76 5.84 20.03 4.23
N PRO A 77 7.05 20.39 4.68
CA PRO A 77 7.48 21.78 4.66
C PRO A 77 7.64 22.27 3.21
N PRO A 78 7.62 23.59 2.96
CA PRO A 78 7.92 24.12 1.64
C PRO A 78 9.29 23.63 1.15
N ASN A 79 9.36 23.16 -0.10
CA ASN A 79 10.57 22.60 -0.71
C ASN A 79 11.12 21.32 -0.05
N ALA A 80 10.29 20.56 0.68
CA ALA A 80 10.69 19.34 1.38
C ALA A 80 11.42 18.36 0.46
N LYS A 81 12.51 17.78 0.96
CA LYS A 81 13.16 16.63 0.35
C LYS A 81 12.49 15.36 0.83
N VAL A 82 11.83 14.64 -0.06
CA VAL A 82 11.12 13.40 0.26
C VAL A 82 11.86 12.25 -0.39
N ASP A 83 12.32 11.30 0.41
CA ASP A 83 12.84 10.04 -0.09
C ASP A 83 11.68 9.08 -0.31
N PHE A 84 11.39 8.79 -1.58
CA PHE A 84 10.32 7.89 -2.00
C PHE A 84 10.79 6.43 -2.11
N HIS A 85 11.97 6.12 -1.57
CA HIS A 85 12.59 4.81 -1.57
C HIS A 85 12.73 4.26 -3.01
N ASP A 86 12.32 3.03 -3.28
CA ASP A 86 12.38 2.45 -4.63
C ASP A 86 11.21 2.88 -5.55
N SER A 87 10.46 3.93 -5.21
CA SER A 87 9.54 4.52 -6.18
C SER A 87 10.35 5.16 -7.32
N VAL A 88 10.09 4.70 -8.54
CA VAL A 88 10.75 5.23 -9.74
C VAL A 88 10.43 6.70 -9.94
N TYR A 89 11.41 7.48 -10.38
CA TYR A 89 11.25 8.93 -10.60
C TYR A 89 10.07 9.26 -11.53
N ASP A 90 9.79 8.40 -12.50
CA ASP A 90 8.68 8.59 -13.44
C ASP A 90 7.30 8.57 -12.76
N ALA A 91 7.13 7.79 -11.70
CA ALA A 91 5.91 7.83 -10.89
C ALA A 91 5.72 9.21 -10.27
N ILE A 92 6.80 9.78 -9.71
CA ILE A 92 6.82 11.11 -9.11
C ILE A 92 6.52 12.19 -10.16
N ARG A 93 7.10 12.06 -11.36
CA ARG A 93 6.79 12.96 -12.49
C ARG A 93 5.31 12.91 -12.87
N PHE A 94 4.67 11.74 -12.83
CA PHE A 94 3.24 11.63 -13.06
C PHE A 94 2.42 12.26 -11.93
N TYR A 95 2.82 12.09 -10.67
CA TYR A 95 2.16 12.77 -9.55
C TYR A 95 2.20 14.31 -9.70
N TRP A 96 3.33 14.88 -10.14
CA TRP A 96 3.41 16.31 -10.45
C TRP A 96 2.61 16.72 -11.69
N ARG A 97 2.66 15.92 -12.75
CA ARG A 97 1.94 16.18 -14.01
C ARG A 97 0.44 16.25 -13.75
N ASP A 98 -0.07 15.33 -12.95
CA ASP A 98 -1.49 15.14 -12.70
C ASP A 98 -1.99 15.99 -11.52
N GLY A 99 -1.12 16.82 -10.92
CA GLY A 99 -1.47 17.71 -9.81
C GLY A 99 -1.72 16.99 -8.49
N MET A 100 -1.32 15.72 -8.38
CA MET A 100 -1.48 14.90 -7.19
C MET A 100 -0.41 15.18 -6.13
N LEU A 101 0.76 15.71 -6.53
CA LEU A 101 1.84 16.10 -5.64
C LEU A 101 2.25 17.55 -5.90
N ARG A 102 2.46 18.34 -4.84
CA ARG A 102 2.95 19.71 -4.93
C ARG A 102 4.31 19.75 -5.66
N LYS A 103 4.47 20.72 -6.56
CA LYS A 103 5.65 20.79 -7.46
C LYS A 103 6.94 21.23 -6.76
N ASP A 104 6.85 21.76 -5.55
CA ASP A 104 8.00 22.17 -4.75
C ASP A 104 8.62 21.01 -3.96
N ILE A 105 7.91 19.91 -3.73
CA ILE A 105 8.51 18.69 -3.15
C ILE A 105 9.64 18.21 -4.06
N LYS A 106 10.78 17.88 -3.45
CA LYS A 106 12.00 17.46 -4.14
C LYS A 106 12.25 15.99 -3.85
N PRO A 107 12.15 15.09 -4.82
CA PRO A 107 12.46 13.69 -4.57
C PRO A 107 13.96 13.52 -4.30
N ALA A 108 14.24 12.76 -3.26
CA ALA A 108 15.55 12.27 -2.88
C ALA A 108 15.56 10.74 -2.97
N TRP A 109 16.75 10.15 -3.10
CA TRP A 109 16.96 8.68 -3.06
C TRP A 109 18.12 8.34 -2.11
N LYS A 110 18.30 9.20 -1.10
CA LYS A 110 19.31 9.09 -0.05
C LYS A 110 18.70 9.67 1.23
N ASP A 111 18.20 8.78 2.06
CA ASP A 111 17.68 8.98 3.42
C ASP A 111 18.42 10.06 4.22
N LYS A 112 19.76 10.08 4.21
CA LYS A 112 20.59 11.01 4.99
C LYS A 112 20.35 12.49 4.69
N ASN A 113 19.82 12.81 3.50
CA ASN A 113 19.57 14.18 3.05
C ASN A 113 18.08 14.50 2.91
N ALA A 114 17.20 13.58 3.30
CA ALA A 114 15.76 13.77 3.24
C ALA A 114 15.23 14.49 4.49
N ASP A 115 14.12 15.21 4.32
CA ASP A 115 13.29 15.73 5.41
C ASP A 115 12.23 14.69 5.81
N ILE A 116 11.80 13.88 4.84
CA ILE A 116 10.81 12.80 5.01
C ILE A 116 11.31 11.55 4.30
N TYR A 117 11.24 10.38 4.96
CA TYR A 117 11.52 9.07 4.35
C TYR A 117 10.26 8.22 4.34
N LEU A 118 9.93 7.67 3.17
CA LEU A 118 8.82 6.73 2.99
C LEU A 118 9.34 5.30 3.06
N PHE A 119 9.07 4.62 4.17
CA PHE A 119 9.41 3.22 4.32
C PHE A 119 8.29 2.33 3.78
N HIS A 120 8.60 1.54 2.76
CA HIS A 120 7.70 0.56 2.16
C HIS A 120 7.97 -0.81 2.79
N TRP A 121 6.93 -1.44 3.33
CA TRP A 121 7.10 -2.66 4.10
C TRP A 121 7.49 -3.87 3.25
N HIS A 122 8.80 -4.09 3.17
CA HIS A 122 9.47 -5.27 2.63
C HIS A 122 10.50 -5.76 3.64
N LYS A 123 10.64 -7.07 3.76
CA LYS A 123 11.52 -7.68 4.77
C LYS A 123 13.00 -7.36 4.51
N GLU A 124 13.33 -7.19 3.24
CA GLU A 124 14.66 -6.95 2.70
C GLU A 124 15.21 -5.56 3.05
N PHE A 125 14.36 -4.63 3.51
CA PHE A 125 14.72 -3.23 3.77
C PHE A 125 14.59 -2.81 5.24
N LEU A 126 14.49 -3.77 6.16
CA LEU A 126 14.39 -3.48 7.59
C LEU A 126 15.65 -2.79 8.14
N ASP A 127 16.80 -3.04 7.53
CA ASP A 127 18.04 -2.30 7.77
C ASP A 127 17.94 -0.84 7.32
N LEU A 128 17.38 -0.57 6.15
CA LEU A 128 17.13 0.79 5.66
C LEU A 128 16.16 1.56 6.54
N GLU A 129 15.12 0.90 7.08
CA GLU A 129 14.23 1.52 8.06
C GLU A 129 14.98 1.93 9.33
N ALA A 130 15.82 1.03 9.86
CA ALA A 130 16.59 1.29 11.07
C ALA A 130 17.57 2.45 10.86
N ASP A 131 18.26 2.48 9.72
CA ASP A 131 19.15 3.54 9.30
C ASP A 131 18.41 4.88 9.17
N ALA A 132 17.26 4.89 8.49
CA ALA A 132 16.45 6.09 8.32
C ALA A 132 15.99 6.68 9.66
N ARG A 133 15.52 5.84 10.61
CA ARG A 133 15.16 6.31 11.96
C ARG A 133 16.33 6.99 12.66
N HIS A 134 17.55 6.47 12.48
CA HIS A 134 18.76 7.06 13.05
C HIS A 134 19.13 8.38 12.37
N TYR A 135 19.20 8.42 11.03
CA TYR A 135 19.60 9.62 10.29
C TYR A 135 18.60 10.77 10.37
N LEU A 136 17.30 10.44 10.45
CA LEU A 136 16.24 11.42 10.60
C LEU A 136 16.01 11.83 12.05
N ASP A 137 16.65 11.18 13.03
CA ASP A 137 16.35 11.38 14.46
C ASP A 137 14.84 11.24 14.73
N SER A 138 14.27 10.14 14.24
CA SER A 138 12.82 9.89 14.22
C SER A 138 12.54 8.45 14.60
N PRO A 139 12.39 8.13 15.91
CA PRO A 139 12.31 6.75 16.39
C PRO A 139 10.98 6.07 16.07
N ILE A 140 9.94 6.84 15.77
CA ILE A 140 8.59 6.36 15.45
C ILE A 140 8.11 7.02 14.15
N PRO A 141 7.26 6.34 13.37
CA PRO A 141 6.69 6.94 12.17
C PRO A 141 5.72 8.07 12.53
N THR A 142 5.80 9.17 11.78
CA THR A 142 4.85 10.29 11.84
C THR A 142 3.50 9.91 11.22
N LEU A 143 3.52 9.10 10.16
CA LEU A 143 2.33 8.57 9.51
C LEU A 143 2.48 7.06 9.30
N VAL A 144 1.40 6.33 9.57
CA VAL A 144 1.27 4.92 9.18
C VAL A 144 0.07 4.81 8.24
N ILE A 145 0.34 4.45 6.99
CA ILE A 145 -0.71 3.99 6.07
C ILE A 145 -0.93 2.52 6.35
N GLU A 146 -2.12 2.16 6.79
CA GLU A 146 -2.50 0.77 7.09
C GLU A 146 -3.79 0.35 6.42
N GLN A 147 -3.95 -0.97 6.26
CA GLN A 147 -5.21 -1.59 5.92
C GLN A 147 -5.40 -2.84 6.76
N ASP A 148 -6.58 -3.01 7.37
CA ASP A 148 -6.91 -4.15 8.26
C ASP A 148 -5.90 -4.34 9.41
N GLY A 149 -5.40 -3.22 9.96
CA GLY A 149 -4.38 -3.21 11.02
C GLY A 149 -2.99 -3.66 10.57
N VAL A 150 -2.75 -3.74 9.26
CA VAL A 150 -1.47 -4.07 8.67
C VAL A 150 -0.85 -2.82 8.04
N PRO A 151 0.29 -2.33 8.57
CA PRO A 151 1.00 -1.20 7.98
C PRO A 151 1.46 -1.52 6.56
N LEU A 152 1.12 -0.70 5.59
CA LEU A 152 1.57 -0.80 4.20
C LEU A 152 2.76 0.14 3.96
N LEU A 153 2.74 1.31 4.59
CA LEU A 153 3.83 2.29 4.54
C LEU A 153 3.95 3.04 5.87
N ASN A 154 5.19 3.33 6.26
CA ASN A 154 5.52 4.22 7.35
C ASN A 154 6.22 5.48 6.80
N ALA A 155 5.77 6.68 7.16
CA ALA A 155 6.50 7.90 6.85
C ALA A 155 7.23 8.40 8.10
N TYR A 156 8.53 8.66 7.96
CA TYR A 156 9.36 9.22 9.02
C TYR A 156 9.68 10.67 8.69
N TYR A 157 9.35 11.57 9.62
CA TYR A 157 9.68 12.98 9.51
C TYR A 157 10.92 13.29 10.35
N LYS A 158 11.85 14.06 9.79
CA LYS A 158 13.08 14.49 10.47
C LYS A 158 12.80 15.22 11.80
N GLY A 159 13.42 14.78 12.89
CA GLY A 159 13.22 15.31 14.23
C GLY A 159 11.91 14.88 14.89
N GLY A 160 11.25 13.84 14.37
CA GLY A 160 10.09 13.22 15.01
C GLY A 160 8.86 14.11 15.14
N LYS A 161 8.71 15.11 14.25
CA LYS A 161 7.56 16.02 14.27
C LYS A 161 6.27 15.20 14.11
N GLN A 162 5.36 15.34 15.08
CA GLN A 162 3.98 14.81 15.06
C GLN A 162 3.03 15.90 14.58
#